data_AF-R9IZB4-F1
#
_entry.id   AF-R9IZB4-F1
#
_cell.length_a   1.000
_cell.length_b   1.000
_cell.length_c   1.000
_cell.angle_alpha   90.00
_cell.angle_beta   90.00
_cell.angle_gamma   90.00
#
_symmetry.space_group_name_H-M   'P 1'
#
loop_
_entity.id
_entity.type
_entity.pdbx_description
1 polymer ?
#
loop_
_entity_poly.entity_id
_entity_poly.type
_entity_poly.pdbx_seq_one_letter_code
_entity_poly.pdbx_strand_id
1 'polypeptide(L)'
;MEITYQGLRIQLPFEGVIGIESFSMDASFNEHVSVELGLLVEEETIEPAIHGIADGDGIEVYEDGRDGILFAGKITDTWMKKERGLCSMSLKALSYTMEWSLAPVSQSFQDLDLTYEQVLKKVLLDQPGAEIIDSVTQGAAIPDFLIQYEESDWTFLVRLASHFGTFLIPDCCAAHGRAYFGLPDLGEETVLYGEEYQQIKDMDQQYRIGDAIGLLPQENIRWELAAHRSLRLAQGVRFEGISAVVTRIKYRTVRGELVRSYELSRRKGVLCPLKKNPHIFGMSIPATVKERAGNCVRVHFNIDPVYENAPNNKFFPYAIESSFIYCMPEVGSQVHIYFPGADESGAVAVHAVRMTATKSGGSDKGYAQIPDNKSFSNVNGAELLFMQGGIDLYSDTDKASCIMMDTQGNAAITGRDIEMKTQGNLSIGEPDSEGGEPAGQAAFVSGAITFRIGEDGSEISLTEEARICAAFIKLEASDRTPASSPSAKEVADQVTAGDKDARDSINGEASAKLVEKYETGRSQILHGITKIAATVGTVVVICAVTVATGGAAALAAPAVLGTIGLGAGVTAFAASDIGEGIDNVKKSQTGDLNRGHNFIRD
;
A
#
# COMPACT_ATOMS: atom_id res chain seq x y z
N MET A 1 20.86 -13.53 66.60
CA MET A 1 20.59 -12.94 67.93
C MET A 1 19.19 -12.33 68.04
N GLU A 2 18.53 -12.37 69.21
CA GLU A 2 17.33 -11.57 69.53
C GLU A 2 17.65 -10.60 70.67
N ILE A 3 17.22 -9.33 70.56
CA ILE A 3 17.42 -8.31 71.58
C ILE A 3 16.14 -7.48 71.79
N THR A 4 15.89 -7.08 73.04
CA THR A 4 14.70 -6.30 73.42
C THR A 4 15.02 -4.82 73.62
N TYR A 5 14.14 -3.93 73.17
CA TYR A 5 14.23 -2.49 73.40
C TYR A 5 12.84 -1.85 73.51
N GLN A 6 12.49 -1.33 74.70
CA GLN A 6 11.27 -0.54 74.91
C GLN A 6 9.98 -1.22 74.37
N GLY A 7 9.84 -2.53 74.57
CA GLY A 7 8.70 -3.34 74.08
C GLY A 7 8.82 -3.81 72.62
N LEU A 8 9.97 -3.58 71.97
CA LEU A 8 10.32 -4.17 70.68
C LEU A 8 11.25 -5.38 70.89
N ARG A 9 11.03 -6.45 70.14
CA ARG A 9 11.95 -7.58 70.01
C ARG A 9 12.55 -7.55 68.60
N ILE A 10 13.87 -7.44 68.52
CA ILE A 10 14.61 -7.25 67.27
C ILE A 10 15.50 -8.45 67.02
N GLN A 11 15.34 -9.09 65.87
CA GLN A 11 16.19 -10.18 65.40
C GLN A 11 17.28 -9.62 64.50
N LEU A 12 18.54 -9.95 64.83
CA LEU A 12 19.74 -9.49 64.15
C LEU A 12 20.55 -10.70 63.62
N PRO A 13 21.21 -10.57 62.46
CA PRO A 13 21.95 -11.68 61.83
C PRO A 13 23.35 -11.91 62.42
N PHE A 14 23.80 -11.07 63.35
CA PHE A 14 25.08 -11.17 64.03
C PHE A 14 24.92 -11.20 65.56
N GLU A 15 25.94 -11.72 66.24
CA GLU A 15 26.03 -11.80 67.70
C GLU A 15 26.89 -10.64 68.27
N GLY A 16 26.96 -10.50 69.59
CA GLY A 16 27.82 -9.51 70.26
C GLY A 16 27.17 -8.15 70.57
N VAL A 17 25.87 -8.02 70.32
CA VAL A 17 25.09 -6.82 70.65
C VAL A 17 24.71 -6.82 72.13
N ILE A 18 25.19 -5.84 72.88
CA ILE A 18 24.91 -5.69 74.32
C ILE A 18 23.56 -5.00 74.55
N GLY A 19 23.23 -4.03 73.69
CA GLY A 19 22.08 -3.15 73.88
C GLY A 19 21.70 -2.38 72.63
N ILE A 20 20.49 -1.82 72.62
CA ILE A 20 20.05 -0.82 71.63
C ILE A 20 20.06 0.55 72.30
N GLU A 21 20.76 1.50 71.70
CA GLU A 21 20.81 2.90 72.13
C GLU A 21 19.62 3.68 71.56
N SER A 22 19.32 3.48 70.28
CA SER A 22 18.24 4.18 69.59
C SER A 22 17.57 3.32 68.53
N PHE A 23 16.29 3.56 68.32
CA PHE A 23 15.47 2.98 67.27
C PHE A 23 14.78 4.11 66.50
N SER A 24 14.83 4.04 65.17
CA SER A 24 14.07 4.90 64.27
C SER A 24 13.39 4.08 63.19
N MET A 25 12.13 4.38 62.90
CA MET A 25 11.40 3.81 61.77
C MET A 25 10.64 4.92 61.04
N ASP A 26 10.69 4.94 59.71
CA ASP A 26 9.89 5.83 58.86
C ASP A 26 9.18 5.01 57.79
N ALA A 27 7.86 5.10 57.75
CA ALA A 27 7.01 4.45 56.74
C ALA A 27 6.06 5.49 56.14
N SER A 28 6.03 5.61 54.83
CA SER A 28 5.11 6.50 54.12
C SER A 28 4.75 5.96 52.74
N PHE A 29 3.74 6.54 52.10
CA PHE A 29 3.35 6.16 50.74
C PHE A 29 4.43 6.49 49.71
N ASN A 30 4.54 5.68 48.65
CA ASN A 30 5.51 5.77 47.56
C ASN A 30 7.00 5.68 47.96
N GLU A 31 7.31 5.47 49.23
CA GLU A 31 8.66 5.29 49.76
C GLU A 31 8.84 3.88 50.31
N HIS A 32 10.08 3.39 50.39
CA HIS A 32 10.38 2.16 51.12
C HIS A 32 10.35 2.42 52.63
N VAL A 33 9.93 1.43 53.43
CA VAL A 33 9.98 1.57 54.89
C VAL A 33 11.44 1.44 55.34
N SER A 34 11.91 2.39 56.15
CA SER A 34 13.28 2.38 56.65
C SER A 34 13.31 2.19 58.16
N VAL A 35 14.22 1.35 58.65
CA VAL A 35 14.59 1.22 60.06
C VAL A 35 16.05 1.56 60.24
N GLU A 36 16.36 2.32 61.28
CA GLU A 36 17.72 2.63 61.71
C GLU A 36 17.88 2.29 63.18
N LEU A 37 18.96 1.58 63.51
CA LEU A 37 19.29 1.15 64.86
C LEU A 37 20.65 1.72 65.27
N GLY A 38 20.72 2.32 66.46
CA GLY A 38 21.96 2.56 67.17
C GLY A 38 22.22 1.41 68.14
N LEU A 39 23.35 0.72 67.98
CA LEU A 39 23.69 -0.51 68.71
C LEU A 39 24.90 -0.28 69.62
N LEU A 40 24.80 -0.80 70.84
CA LEU A 40 25.91 -0.97 71.78
C LEU A 40 26.46 -2.39 71.59
N VAL A 41 27.70 -2.49 71.15
CA VAL A 41 28.34 -3.75 70.74
C VAL A 41 29.69 -3.86 71.43
N GLU A 42 30.12 -5.08 71.80
CA GLU A 42 31.45 -5.29 72.38
C GLU A 42 32.54 -4.88 71.39
N GLU A 43 33.51 -4.04 71.81
CA GLU A 43 34.48 -3.41 70.89
C GLU A 43 35.24 -4.42 70.02
N GLU A 44 35.55 -5.61 70.56
CA GLU A 44 36.25 -6.69 69.85
C GLU A 44 35.39 -7.36 68.77
N THR A 45 34.06 -7.20 68.82
CA THR A 45 33.10 -7.87 67.93
C THR A 45 32.53 -6.97 66.83
N ILE A 46 32.76 -5.64 66.90
CA ILE A 46 32.19 -4.68 65.94
C ILE A 46 32.70 -4.92 64.52
N GLU A 47 34.02 -4.98 64.32
CA GLU A 47 34.62 -5.21 63.00
C GLU A 47 34.17 -6.57 62.42
N PRO A 48 34.25 -7.69 63.16
CA PRO A 48 33.69 -8.96 62.71
C PRO A 48 32.20 -8.91 62.37
N ALA A 49 31.38 -8.21 63.15
CA ALA A 49 29.94 -8.08 62.90
C ALA A 49 29.69 -7.33 61.58
N ILE A 50 30.37 -6.22 61.33
CA ILE A 50 30.26 -5.47 60.07
C ILE A 50 30.72 -6.31 58.88
N HIS A 51 31.87 -6.98 59.00
CA HIS A 51 32.42 -7.81 57.92
C HIS A 51 31.62 -9.11 57.68
N GLY A 52 30.87 -9.57 58.69
CA GLY A 52 30.08 -10.79 58.63
C GLY A 52 28.71 -10.63 57.97
N ILE A 53 28.23 -9.39 57.75
CA ILE A 53 26.96 -9.13 57.08
C ILE A 53 27.09 -9.53 55.60
N ALA A 54 26.34 -10.55 55.22
CA ALA A 54 26.28 -11.09 53.87
C ALA A 54 25.16 -10.43 53.04
N ASP A 55 25.23 -10.65 51.73
CA ASP A 55 24.12 -10.27 50.86
C ASP A 55 22.84 -11.04 51.23
N GLY A 56 21.73 -10.32 51.31
CA GLY A 56 20.44 -10.84 51.73
C GLY A 56 20.19 -10.85 53.24
N ASP A 57 21.19 -10.54 54.07
CA ASP A 57 20.98 -10.44 55.52
C ASP A 57 19.97 -9.33 55.85
N GLY A 58 19.05 -9.67 56.75
CA GLY A 58 17.93 -8.82 57.12
C GLY A 58 17.72 -8.75 58.62
N ILE A 59 16.81 -7.87 59.00
CA ILE A 59 16.33 -7.73 60.38
C ILE A 59 14.82 -7.91 60.42
N GLU A 60 14.34 -8.44 61.53
CA GLU A 60 12.92 -8.49 61.85
C GLU A 60 12.68 -7.79 63.18
N VAL A 61 11.65 -6.96 63.22
CA VAL A 61 11.21 -6.23 64.40
C VAL A 61 9.81 -6.71 64.73
N TYR A 62 9.62 -7.08 65.99
CA TYR A 62 8.34 -7.46 66.59
C TYR A 62 8.01 -6.47 67.70
N GLU A 63 6.73 -6.25 67.96
CA GLU A 63 6.27 -5.37 69.04
C GLU A 63 5.38 -6.15 70.00
N ASP A 64 5.63 -5.99 71.30
CA ASP A 64 4.89 -6.70 72.33
C ASP A 64 3.41 -6.31 72.31
N GLY A 65 2.53 -7.31 72.30
CA GLY A 65 1.08 -7.11 72.19
C GLY A 65 0.57 -6.87 70.76
N ARG A 66 1.44 -6.89 69.74
CA ARG A 66 1.06 -6.95 68.33
C ARG A 66 1.24 -8.37 67.80
N ASP A 67 0.24 -8.86 67.08
CA ASP A 67 0.37 -10.12 66.35
C ASP A 67 1.15 -9.89 65.05
N GLY A 68 2.19 -10.70 64.86
CA GLY A 68 3.03 -10.70 63.65
C GLY A 68 4.17 -9.67 63.66
N ILE A 69 4.78 -9.50 62.48
CA ILE A 69 5.95 -8.66 62.27
C ILE A 69 5.55 -7.17 62.24
N LEU A 70 6.33 -6.33 62.91
CA LEU A 70 6.25 -4.86 62.80
C LEU A 70 7.01 -4.38 61.55
N PHE A 71 8.21 -4.90 61.34
CA PHE A 71 9.06 -4.60 60.19
C PHE A 71 9.95 -5.80 59.85
N ALA A 72 10.05 -6.13 58.57
CA ALA A 72 11.06 -7.02 58.03
C ALA A 72 11.71 -6.36 56.80
N GLY A 73 13.04 -6.44 56.72
CA GLY A 73 13.79 -5.78 55.68
C GLY A 73 15.25 -6.17 55.61
N LYS A 74 15.91 -5.81 54.51
CA LYS A 74 17.33 -6.07 54.26
C LYS A 74 18.19 -4.96 54.82
N ILE A 75 19.35 -5.33 55.33
CA ILE A 75 20.38 -4.39 55.77
C ILE A 75 20.97 -3.73 54.52
N THR A 76 20.95 -2.40 54.47
CA THR A 76 21.54 -1.63 53.35
C THR A 76 22.86 -0.99 53.73
N ASP A 77 22.97 -0.53 54.97
CA ASP A 77 24.14 0.19 55.44
C ASP A 77 24.45 -0.24 56.87
N THR A 78 25.73 -0.42 57.14
CA THR A 78 26.23 -0.64 58.50
C THR A 78 27.50 0.18 58.66
N TRP A 79 27.61 0.92 59.75
CA TRP A 79 28.79 1.74 59.99
C TRP A 79 29.15 1.77 61.47
N MET A 80 30.43 2.00 61.73
CA MET A 80 30.99 2.17 63.05
C MET A 80 31.40 3.63 63.25
N LYS A 81 31.09 4.18 64.41
CA LYS A 81 31.53 5.50 64.84
C LYS A 81 32.32 5.39 66.14
N LYS A 82 33.58 5.80 66.10
CA LYS A 82 34.46 5.86 67.28
C LYS A 82 34.64 7.30 67.73
N GLU A 83 34.05 7.66 68.86
CA GLU A 83 34.13 9.01 69.44
C GLU A 83 34.58 8.95 70.90
N ARG A 84 35.60 9.74 71.26
CA ARG A 84 36.14 9.84 72.63
C ARG A 84 36.51 8.49 73.27
N GLY A 85 36.90 7.51 72.45
CA GLY A 85 37.27 6.17 72.90
C GLY A 85 36.09 5.19 73.05
N LEU A 86 34.84 5.63 72.86
CA LEU A 86 33.67 4.76 72.79
C LEU A 86 33.41 4.35 71.35
N CYS A 87 33.20 3.06 71.11
CA CYS A 87 32.83 2.53 69.81
C CYS A 87 31.33 2.25 69.77
N SER A 88 30.64 2.79 68.76
CA SER A 88 29.21 2.57 68.52
C SER A 88 29.01 2.04 67.11
N MET A 89 28.03 1.16 66.94
CA MET A 89 27.66 0.61 65.64
C MET A 89 26.26 1.09 65.29
N SER A 90 26.02 1.35 64.02
CA SER A 90 24.68 1.69 63.53
C SER A 90 24.37 0.88 62.29
N LEU A 91 23.08 0.60 62.14
CA LEU A 91 22.54 -0.27 61.11
C LEU A 91 21.35 0.43 60.47
N LYS A 92 21.28 0.44 59.16
CA LYS A 92 20.10 0.84 58.40
C LYS A 92 19.58 -0.35 57.59
N ALA A 93 18.28 -0.55 57.64
CA ALA A 93 17.58 -1.55 56.87
C ALA A 93 16.39 -0.92 56.13
N LEU A 94 16.10 -1.43 54.93
CA LEU A 94 14.93 -1.07 54.14
C LEU A 94 14.02 -2.29 53.97
N SER A 95 12.71 -2.07 53.91
CA SER A 95 11.75 -3.14 53.60
C SER A 95 12.10 -3.84 52.29
N TYR A 96 11.77 -5.12 52.17
CA TYR A 96 12.09 -5.93 50.98
C TYR A 96 11.59 -5.36 49.65
N THR A 97 10.60 -4.44 49.64
CA THR A 97 10.22 -3.68 48.44
C THR A 97 11.36 -2.88 47.81
N MET A 98 12.46 -2.64 48.54
CA MET A 98 13.66 -1.99 47.99
C MET A 98 14.30 -2.78 46.84
N GLU A 99 14.07 -4.09 46.76
CA GLU A 99 14.57 -4.94 45.67
C GLU A 99 13.98 -4.53 44.32
N TRP A 100 12.76 -3.99 44.33
CA TRP A 100 12.07 -3.48 43.15
C TRP A 100 12.67 -2.14 42.65
N SER A 101 13.65 -1.59 43.37
CA SER A 101 14.33 -0.32 43.05
C SER A 101 15.79 -0.49 42.60
N LEU A 102 16.29 -1.72 42.50
CA LEU A 102 17.73 -1.97 42.31
C LEU A 102 18.26 -1.56 40.93
N ALA A 103 17.52 -1.85 39.85
CA ALA A 103 17.96 -1.58 38.49
C ALA A 103 16.82 -0.98 37.65
N PRO A 104 17.12 -0.02 36.77
CA PRO A 104 16.17 0.44 35.77
C PRO A 104 15.91 -0.66 34.74
N VAL A 105 14.67 -0.76 34.29
CA VAL A 105 14.20 -1.70 33.28
C VAL A 105 13.62 -0.92 32.10
N SER A 106 13.71 -1.50 30.91
CA SER A 106 13.07 -0.98 29.69
C SER A 106 12.25 -2.07 29.03
N GLN A 107 10.93 -1.95 29.06
CA GLN A 107 9.97 -2.90 28.47
C GLN A 107 8.65 -2.22 28.06
N SER A 108 7.94 -2.81 27.10
CA SER A 108 6.66 -2.31 26.60
C SER A 108 5.48 -3.26 26.86
N PHE A 109 4.31 -2.67 27.07
CA PHE A 109 3.03 -3.38 27.22
C PHE A 109 2.08 -2.86 26.15
N GLN A 110 2.01 -3.57 25.02
CA GLN A 110 1.28 -3.10 23.83
C GLN A 110 -0.11 -3.72 23.67
N ASP A 111 -0.39 -4.84 24.33
CA ASP A 111 -1.68 -5.52 24.27
C ASP A 111 -2.72 -4.76 25.09
N LEU A 112 -3.66 -4.11 24.41
CA LEU A 112 -4.68 -3.27 25.03
C LEU A 112 -5.75 -4.08 25.79
N ASP A 113 -5.74 -5.41 25.66
CA ASP A 113 -6.60 -6.29 26.46
C ASP A 113 -5.98 -6.63 27.83
N LEU A 114 -4.73 -6.21 28.10
CA LEU A 114 -4.08 -6.43 29.40
C LEU A 114 -4.76 -5.59 30.49
N THR A 115 -5.06 -6.25 31.60
CA THR A 115 -5.45 -5.59 32.85
C THR A 115 -4.24 -5.01 33.57
N TYR A 116 -4.46 -3.97 34.38
CA TYR A 116 -3.42 -3.46 35.27
C TYR A 116 -2.86 -4.59 36.16
N GLU A 117 -3.70 -5.45 36.73
CA GLU A 117 -3.25 -6.58 37.55
C GLU A 117 -2.24 -7.50 36.80
N GLN A 118 -2.49 -7.78 35.52
CA GLN A 118 -1.55 -8.56 34.69
C GLN A 118 -0.24 -7.81 34.45
N VAL A 119 -0.29 -6.49 34.22
CA VAL A 119 0.91 -5.64 34.09
C VAL A 119 1.71 -5.66 35.40
N LEU A 120 1.07 -5.45 36.55
CA LEU A 120 1.72 -5.46 37.87
C LEU A 120 2.46 -6.79 38.13
N LYS A 121 1.83 -7.92 37.80
CA LYS A 121 2.43 -9.25 37.94
C LYS A 121 3.59 -9.47 36.96
N LYS A 122 3.48 -8.99 35.73
CA LYS A 122 4.53 -9.11 34.71
C LYS A 122 5.76 -8.26 35.07
N VAL A 123 5.56 -7.05 35.60
CA VAL A 123 6.66 -6.18 36.09
C VAL A 123 7.47 -6.89 37.17
N LEU A 124 6.81 -7.57 38.11
CA LEU A 124 7.47 -8.22 39.24
C LEU A 124 7.80 -9.71 38.99
N LEU A 125 7.75 -10.18 37.75
CA LEU A 125 7.92 -11.61 37.43
C LEU A 125 9.30 -12.14 37.86
N ASP A 126 10.33 -11.31 37.70
CA ASP A 126 11.71 -11.67 38.03
C ASP A 126 12.06 -11.39 39.50
N GLN A 127 11.10 -10.91 40.31
CA GLN A 127 11.29 -10.56 41.72
C GLN A 127 10.84 -11.72 42.64
N PRO A 128 11.76 -12.44 43.30
CA PRO A 128 11.42 -13.64 44.07
C PRO A 128 10.45 -13.36 45.22
N GLY A 129 9.33 -14.08 45.25
CA GLY A 129 8.34 -13.94 46.31
C GLY A 129 7.62 -12.59 46.35
N ALA A 130 7.78 -11.74 45.32
CA ALA A 130 7.11 -10.45 45.27
C ALA A 130 5.59 -10.60 45.27
N GLU A 131 4.93 -9.80 46.10
CA GLU A 131 3.48 -9.79 46.25
C GLU A 131 2.94 -8.38 46.08
N ILE A 132 2.14 -8.17 45.05
CA ILE A 132 1.45 -6.89 44.81
C ILE A 132 -0.05 -7.10 44.82
N ILE A 133 -0.73 -6.34 45.67
CA ILE A 133 -2.18 -6.49 45.91
C ILE A 133 -2.88 -5.29 45.28
N ASP A 134 -3.60 -5.54 44.19
CA ASP A 134 -4.41 -4.51 43.54
C ASP A 134 -5.65 -4.18 44.38
N SER A 135 -5.72 -2.93 44.85
CA SER A 135 -6.79 -2.41 45.69
C SER A 135 -7.63 -1.33 45.00
N VAL A 136 -7.33 -0.98 43.74
CA VAL A 136 -7.91 0.21 43.10
C VAL A 136 -8.39 -0.02 41.66
N THR A 137 -7.76 -0.90 40.88
CA THR A 137 -8.02 -0.92 39.43
C THR A 137 -9.35 -1.59 39.10
N GLN A 138 -9.83 -2.48 39.97
CA GLN A 138 -11.07 -3.25 39.79
C GLN A 138 -11.10 -4.03 38.46
N GLY A 139 -9.94 -4.51 38.00
CA GLY A 139 -9.81 -5.27 36.75
C GLY A 139 -9.81 -4.39 35.50
N ALA A 140 -9.56 -3.08 35.63
CA ALA A 140 -9.46 -2.20 34.48
C ALA A 140 -8.35 -2.64 33.51
N ALA A 141 -8.65 -2.62 32.22
CA ALA A 141 -7.67 -2.74 31.15
C ALA A 141 -6.79 -1.48 31.07
N ILE A 142 -5.58 -1.63 30.53
CA ILE A 142 -4.74 -0.48 30.23
C ILE A 142 -5.43 0.40 29.18
N PRO A 143 -5.47 1.73 29.36
CA PRO A 143 -6.22 2.61 28.47
C PRO A 143 -5.56 2.78 27.10
N ASP A 144 -4.25 2.58 27.06
CA ASP A 144 -3.37 2.63 25.90
C ASP A 144 -2.11 1.79 26.23
N PHE A 145 -1.15 1.68 25.31
CA PHE A 145 0.12 1.00 25.64
C PHE A 145 0.83 1.71 26.79
N LEU A 146 1.53 0.91 27.60
CA LEU A 146 2.40 1.42 28.66
C LEU A 146 3.85 1.11 28.29
N ILE A 147 4.76 1.97 28.74
CA ILE A 147 6.19 1.74 28.61
C ILE A 147 6.87 1.98 29.94
N GLN A 148 7.60 1.00 30.45
CA GLN A 148 8.59 1.21 31.51
C GLN A 148 9.89 1.49 30.78
N TYR A 149 10.44 2.69 30.89
CA TYR A 149 11.66 3.06 30.15
C TYR A 149 12.64 3.75 31.08
N GLU A 150 13.80 3.11 31.31
CA GLU A 150 14.81 3.58 32.26
C GLU A 150 14.24 3.85 33.67
N GLU A 151 13.20 3.11 34.07
CA GLU A 151 12.55 3.20 35.37
C GLU A 151 12.74 1.87 36.12
N SER A 152 13.02 1.94 37.42
CA SER A 152 12.93 0.74 38.27
C SER A 152 11.48 0.26 38.37
N ASP A 153 11.27 -1.01 38.72
CA ASP A 153 9.93 -1.57 38.91
C ASP A 153 9.11 -0.76 39.91
N TRP A 154 9.71 -0.39 41.05
CA TRP A 154 9.07 0.49 42.04
C TRP A 154 8.64 1.83 41.45
N THR A 155 9.53 2.49 40.71
CA THR A 155 9.26 3.81 40.11
C THR A 155 8.13 3.73 39.09
N PHE A 156 8.14 2.68 38.26
CA PHE A 156 7.09 2.42 37.29
C PHE A 156 5.74 2.15 37.98
N LEU A 157 5.71 1.31 39.02
CA LEU A 157 4.51 1.01 39.79
C LEU A 157 3.95 2.25 40.51
N VAL A 158 4.81 3.10 41.09
CA VAL A 158 4.41 4.40 41.66
C VAL A 158 3.79 5.30 40.59
N ARG A 159 4.36 5.32 39.38
CA ARG A 159 3.79 6.08 38.25
C ARG A 159 2.43 5.52 37.84
N LEU A 160 2.28 4.21 37.69
CA LEU A 160 1.00 3.60 37.36
C LEU A 160 -0.07 3.86 38.44
N ALA A 161 0.29 3.82 39.73
CA ALA A 161 -0.65 4.13 40.82
C ALA A 161 -1.20 5.57 40.70
N SER A 162 -0.37 6.51 40.23
CA SER A 162 -0.80 7.88 40.00
C SER A 162 -1.85 8.05 38.89
N HIS A 163 -1.99 7.09 37.96
CA HIS A 163 -3.07 7.12 36.95
C HIS A 163 -4.45 7.02 37.59
N PHE A 164 -4.53 6.41 38.78
CA PHE A 164 -5.73 6.29 39.59
C PHE A 164 -5.80 7.35 40.72
N GLY A 165 -4.91 8.35 40.69
CA GLY A 165 -4.81 9.36 41.74
C GLY A 165 -4.38 8.81 43.10
N THR A 166 -3.76 7.62 43.12
CA THR A 166 -3.43 6.88 44.34
C THR A 166 -1.92 6.59 44.43
N PHE A 167 -1.55 5.78 45.42
CA PHE A 167 -0.16 5.55 45.81
C PHE A 167 0.18 4.06 45.79
N LEU A 168 1.47 3.76 45.72
CA LEU A 168 2.01 2.46 46.08
C LEU A 168 2.31 2.46 47.58
N ILE A 169 1.82 1.45 48.29
CA ILE A 169 1.89 1.41 49.76
C ILE A 169 2.73 0.19 50.17
N PRO A 170 3.94 0.38 50.70
CA PRO A 170 4.77 -0.74 51.13
C PRO A 170 4.13 -1.45 52.32
N ASP A 171 4.22 -2.78 52.33
CA ASP A 171 3.88 -3.61 53.47
C ASP A 171 5.13 -4.30 54.00
N CYS A 172 5.68 -3.77 55.08
CA CYS A 172 6.87 -4.30 55.75
C CYS A 172 6.55 -5.39 56.78
N CYS A 173 5.30 -5.88 56.86
CA CYS A 173 4.90 -6.91 57.82
C CYS A 173 5.09 -8.35 57.27
N ALA A 174 5.87 -8.50 56.20
CA ALA A 174 6.20 -9.79 55.58
C ALA A 174 7.69 -9.86 55.28
N ALA A 175 8.25 -11.08 55.36
CA ALA A 175 9.66 -11.35 55.08
C ALA A 175 9.98 -11.44 53.57
N HIS A 176 9.20 -10.75 52.74
CA HIS A 176 9.34 -10.65 51.28
C HIS A 176 8.81 -9.30 50.81
N GLY A 177 9.13 -8.93 49.57
CA GLY A 177 8.63 -7.68 48.99
C GLY A 177 7.10 -7.73 48.85
N ARG A 178 6.38 -6.94 49.65
CA ARG A 178 4.92 -6.82 49.55
C ARG A 178 4.48 -5.36 49.49
N ALA A 179 3.52 -5.06 48.62
CA ALA A 179 2.92 -3.74 48.54
C ALA A 179 1.46 -3.79 48.09
N TYR A 180 0.70 -2.76 48.45
CA TYR A 180 -0.64 -2.52 47.92
C TYR A 180 -0.59 -1.49 46.81
N PHE A 181 -1.22 -1.81 45.67
CA PHE A 181 -1.44 -0.88 44.59
C PHE A 181 -2.75 -0.14 44.85
N GLY A 182 -2.64 1.06 45.43
CA GLY A 182 -3.76 1.83 45.97
C GLY A 182 -4.02 1.62 47.46
N LEU A 183 -4.93 2.41 48.02
CA LEU A 183 -5.31 2.38 49.44
C LEU A 183 -6.14 1.11 49.75
N PRO A 184 -5.60 0.13 50.49
CA PRO A 184 -6.33 -1.08 50.84
C PRO A 184 -7.46 -0.79 51.82
N ASP A 185 -8.41 -1.72 51.90
CA ASP A 185 -9.34 -1.83 53.03
C ASP A 185 -8.77 -2.81 54.06
N LEU A 186 -8.27 -2.28 55.18
CA LEU A 186 -7.64 -3.06 56.25
C LEU A 186 -8.59 -3.41 57.40
N GLY A 187 -9.91 -3.28 57.17
CA GLY A 187 -10.95 -3.62 58.14
C GLY A 187 -11.44 -2.42 58.96
N GLU A 188 -11.91 -2.69 60.18
CA GLU A 188 -12.56 -1.68 61.02
C GLU A 188 -11.64 -0.55 61.46
N GLU A 189 -12.20 0.66 61.53
CA GLU A 189 -11.48 1.85 61.99
C GLU A 189 -11.08 1.73 63.45
N THR A 190 -9.81 2.03 63.75
CA THR A 190 -9.36 2.16 65.15
C THR A 190 -9.72 3.55 65.69
N VAL A 191 -10.42 3.59 66.82
CA VAL A 191 -10.81 4.85 67.47
C VAL A 191 -9.63 5.43 68.25
N LEU A 192 -9.33 6.70 67.99
CA LEU A 192 -8.30 7.49 68.67
C LEU A 192 -8.94 8.74 69.26
N TYR A 193 -8.70 9.00 70.55
CA TYR A 193 -9.29 10.13 71.28
C TYR A 193 -8.35 10.60 72.40
N GLY A 194 -8.26 11.91 72.59
CA GLY A 194 -7.52 12.51 73.70
C GLY A 194 -6.00 12.55 73.55
N GLU A 195 -5.48 12.26 72.36
CA GLU A 195 -4.05 12.36 72.03
C GLU A 195 -3.67 13.83 71.78
N GLU A 196 -2.47 14.24 72.19
CA GLU A 196 -1.93 15.54 71.80
C GLU A 196 -1.58 15.54 70.31
N TYR A 197 -2.03 16.55 69.58
CA TYR A 197 -1.87 16.61 68.13
C TYR A 197 -1.57 18.01 67.61
N GLN A 198 -0.90 18.05 66.46
CA GLN A 198 -0.75 19.22 65.62
C GLN A 198 -1.62 19.07 64.38
N GLN A 199 -2.38 20.11 64.04
CA GLN A 199 -3.17 20.15 62.81
C GLN A 199 -2.45 20.98 61.75
N ILE A 200 -2.29 20.40 60.57
CA ILE A 200 -1.65 21.02 59.42
C ILE A 200 -2.65 21.08 58.28
N LYS A 201 -2.77 22.24 57.62
CA LYS A 201 -3.58 22.39 56.42
C LYS A 201 -2.65 22.61 55.23
N ASP A 202 -2.57 21.63 54.34
CA ASP A 202 -1.69 21.67 53.19
C ASP A 202 -2.32 22.47 52.05
N MET A 203 -1.98 23.76 51.98
CA MET A 203 -2.48 24.66 50.93
C MET A 203 -1.75 24.47 49.60
N ASP A 204 -0.51 23.94 49.59
CA ASP A 204 0.22 23.70 48.33
C ASP A 204 -0.45 22.54 47.56
N GLN A 205 -0.82 21.46 48.24
CA GLN A 205 -1.59 20.36 47.64
C GLN A 205 -2.96 20.84 47.11
N GLN A 206 -3.62 21.77 47.82
CA GLN A 206 -4.87 22.39 47.36
C GLN A 206 -4.67 23.12 46.03
N TYR A 207 -3.67 24.00 45.93
CA TYR A 207 -3.44 24.80 44.72
C TYR A 207 -3.01 23.97 43.53
N ARG A 208 -2.22 22.91 43.75
CA ARG A 208 -1.71 22.06 42.66
C ARG A 208 -2.71 21.05 42.13
N ILE A 209 -3.54 20.49 43.02
CA ILE A 209 -4.40 19.34 42.70
C ILE A 209 -5.85 19.64 43.10
N GLY A 210 -6.05 20.08 44.35
CA GLY A 210 -7.36 20.20 44.96
C GLY A 210 -8.33 21.07 44.18
N ASP A 211 -7.91 22.26 43.75
CA ASP A 211 -8.78 23.20 43.03
C ASP A 211 -9.21 22.66 41.65
N ALA A 212 -8.31 21.95 40.96
CA ALA A 212 -8.58 21.38 39.63
C ALA A 212 -9.66 20.28 39.65
N ILE A 213 -9.78 19.56 40.78
CA ILE A 213 -10.74 18.46 40.96
C ILE A 213 -11.92 18.83 41.87
N GLY A 214 -12.02 20.10 42.31
CA GLY A 214 -13.07 20.55 43.21
C GLY A 214 -12.99 19.97 44.62
N LEU A 215 -11.78 19.60 45.08
CA LEU A 215 -11.55 19.12 46.43
C LEU A 215 -11.79 20.25 47.44
N LEU A 216 -12.60 19.97 48.45
CA LEU A 216 -12.85 20.92 49.53
C LEU A 216 -11.56 21.12 50.37
N PRO A 217 -11.18 22.36 50.73
CA PRO A 217 -9.97 22.61 51.51
C PRO A 217 -9.90 21.90 52.87
N GLN A 218 -11.04 21.46 53.42
CA GLN A 218 -11.10 20.66 54.64
C GLN A 218 -10.56 19.24 54.45
N GLU A 219 -10.54 18.73 53.22
CA GLU A 219 -10.01 17.40 52.90
C GLU A 219 -8.48 17.38 52.95
N ASN A 220 -7.81 18.52 52.74
CA ASN A 220 -6.35 18.70 52.84
C ASN A 220 -5.85 18.99 54.26
N ILE A 221 -6.63 18.62 55.27
CA ILE A 221 -6.21 18.70 56.67
C ILE A 221 -5.50 17.38 57.03
N ARG A 222 -4.34 17.52 57.65
CA ARG A 222 -3.54 16.44 58.23
C ARG A 222 -3.38 16.65 59.72
N TRP A 223 -3.26 15.56 60.46
CA TRP A 223 -2.99 15.57 61.89
C TRP A 223 -1.72 14.80 62.18
N GLU A 224 -0.79 15.43 62.88
CA GLU A 224 0.40 14.76 63.43
C GLU A 224 0.18 14.55 64.92
N LEU A 225 0.27 13.31 65.38
CA LEU A 225 0.03 12.98 66.78
C LEU A 225 0.94 11.85 67.26
N ALA A 226 1.21 11.82 68.56
CA ALA A 226 1.83 10.67 69.20
C ALA A 226 0.76 9.80 69.85
N ALA A 227 0.85 8.48 69.71
CA ALA A 227 -0.08 7.55 70.35
C ALA A 227 0.65 6.31 70.86
N HIS A 228 0.15 5.73 71.95
CA HIS A 228 0.73 4.50 72.50
C HIS A 228 0.36 3.23 71.70
N ARG A 229 -0.67 3.31 70.85
CA ARG A 229 -1.13 2.19 70.03
C ARG A 229 -0.26 2.00 68.79
N SER A 230 0.03 0.76 68.44
CA SER A 230 0.66 0.39 67.17
C SER A 230 -0.35 0.45 66.03
N LEU A 231 -0.14 1.35 65.07
CA LEU A 231 -0.96 1.47 63.86
C LEU A 231 -0.15 1.02 62.63
N ARG A 232 -0.87 0.59 61.58
CA ARG A 232 -0.32 0.20 60.28
C ARG A 232 -0.48 1.30 59.25
N LEU A 233 0.42 1.33 58.26
CA LEU A 233 0.32 2.26 57.15
C LEU A 233 -0.96 1.98 56.37
N ALA A 234 -1.66 3.03 55.92
CA ALA A 234 -2.98 2.96 55.28
C ALA A 234 -4.14 2.44 56.16
N GLN A 235 -3.93 2.19 57.46
CA GLN A 235 -5.00 1.79 58.36
C GLN A 235 -6.04 2.90 58.52
N GLY A 236 -7.32 2.51 58.49
CA GLY A 236 -8.42 3.40 58.82
C GLY A 236 -8.47 3.70 60.31
N VAL A 237 -8.66 4.98 60.66
CA VAL A 237 -8.78 5.44 62.04
C VAL A 237 -9.93 6.43 62.16
N ARG A 238 -10.56 6.45 63.34
CA ARG A 238 -11.54 7.46 63.72
C ARG A 238 -10.93 8.36 64.78
N PHE A 239 -10.36 9.46 64.34
CA PHE A 239 -9.67 10.43 65.19
C PHE A 239 -10.60 11.59 65.54
N GLU A 240 -10.91 11.79 66.83
CA GLU A 240 -11.82 12.86 67.29
C GLU A 240 -13.18 12.87 66.55
N GLY A 241 -13.69 11.67 66.24
CA GLY A 241 -14.93 11.48 65.48
C GLY A 241 -14.81 11.64 63.96
N ILE A 242 -13.62 11.95 63.44
CA ILE A 242 -13.34 12.11 62.00
C ILE A 242 -12.71 10.83 61.45
N SER A 243 -13.27 10.31 60.35
CA SER A 243 -12.66 9.20 59.60
C SER A 243 -11.43 9.69 58.83
N ALA A 244 -10.30 9.03 59.06
CA ALA A 244 -9.00 9.33 58.48
C ALA A 244 -8.21 8.04 58.22
N VAL A 245 -7.08 8.17 57.53
CA VAL A 245 -6.14 7.07 57.26
C VAL A 245 -4.75 7.45 57.71
N VAL A 246 -3.97 6.47 58.18
CA VAL A 246 -2.55 6.65 58.54
C VAL A 246 -1.72 6.79 57.26
N THR A 247 -1.16 7.98 57.01
CA THR A 247 -0.36 8.30 55.82
C THR A 247 1.14 8.23 56.07
N ARG A 248 1.57 8.38 57.32
CA ARG A 248 2.97 8.22 57.73
C ARG A 248 3.09 7.67 59.14
N ILE A 249 4.11 6.85 59.36
CA ILE A 249 4.49 6.33 60.67
C ILE A 249 5.94 6.76 60.94
N LYS A 250 6.19 7.31 62.12
CA LYS A 250 7.54 7.65 62.60
C LYS A 250 7.73 7.14 64.01
N TYR A 251 8.59 6.15 64.21
CA TYR A 251 9.01 5.73 65.55
C TYR A 251 10.38 6.32 65.80
N ARG A 252 10.60 6.93 66.98
CA ARG A 252 11.90 7.51 67.35
C ARG A 252 12.16 7.37 68.83
N THR A 253 13.41 7.06 69.18
CA THR A 253 13.90 7.25 70.54
C THR A 253 14.07 8.75 70.83
N VAL A 254 13.30 9.26 71.79
CA VAL A 254 13.42 10.64 72.29
C VAL A 254 13.73 10.59 73.78
N ARG A 255 14.91 11.09 74.16
CA ARG A 255 15.38 11.10 75.57
C ARG A 255 15.34 9.71 76.24
N GLY A 256 15.55 8.64 75.48
CA GLY A 256 15.58 7.26 75.97
C GLY A 256 14.23 6.52 75.91
N GLU A 257 13.14 7.19 75.53
CA GLU A 257 11.82 6.59 75.38
C GLU A 257 11.44 6.43 73.90
N LEU A 258 10.75 5.34 73.57
CA LEU A 258 10.27 5.09 72.21
C LEU A 258 8.95 5.84 71.98
N VAL A 259 8.99 6.90 71.17
CA VAL A 259 7.84 7.70 70.78
C VAL A 259 7.32 7.24 69.42
N ARG A 260 6.02 6.93 69.35
CA ARG A 260 5.33 6.55 68.12
C ARG A 260 4.50 7.71 67.63
N SER A 261 4.87 8.27 66.49
CA SER A 261 4.19 9.40 65.85
C SER A 261 3.53 8.97 64.54
N TYR A 262 2.37 9.53 64.27
CA TYR A 262 1.55 9.21 63.10
C TYR A 262 1.13 10.48 62.40
N GLU A 263 1.12 10.45 61.06
CA GLU A 263 0.41 11.42 60.24
C GLU A 263 -0.91 10.78 59.80
N LEU A 264 -2.02 11.47 60.07
CA LEU A 264 -3.36 11.08 59.65
C LEU A 264 -3.87 12.08 58.62
N SER A 265 -4.52 11.58 57.57
CA SER A 265 -5.17 12.42 56.57
C SER A 265 -6.56 11.89 56.23
N ARG A 266 -7.47 12.76 55.81
CA ARG A 266 -8.77 12.33 55.29
C ARG A 266 -8.59 11.57 53.99
N ARG A 267 -9.30 10.45 53.82
CA ARG A 267 -9.14 9.58 52.64
C ARG A 267 -9.31 10.31 51.32
N LYS A 268 -10.23 11.29 51.23
CA LYS A 268 -10.44 12.09 50.00
C LYS A 268 -9.33 13.10 49.71
N GLY A 269 -8.59 13.54 50.73
CA GLY A 269 -7.45 14.46 50.57
C GLY A 269 -6.13 13.75 50.27
N VAL A 270 -6.09 12.42 50.37
CA VAL A 270 -4.93 11.61 50.03
C VAL A 270 -4.95 11.35 48.52
N LEU A 271 -4.31 12.23 47.75
CA LEU A 271 -4.31 12.18 46.28
C LEU A 271 -2.91 12.35 45.71
N CYS A 272 -2.54 11.46 44.80
CA CYS A 272 -1.29 11.55 44.06
C CYS A 272 -1.52 12.25 42.71
N PRO A 273 -0.76 13.30 42.35
CA PRO A 273 -0.84 13.87 41.02
C PRO A 273 -0.31 12.87 39.98
N LEU A 274 -0.87 12.91 38.77
CA LEU A 274 -0.41 12.08 37.66
C LEU A 274 1.10 12.29 37.42
N LYS A 275 1.86 11.22 37.53
CA LYS A 275 3.28 11.16 37.21
C LYS A 275 3.45 10.68 35.77
N LYS A 276 4.48 11.20 35.11
CA LYS A 276 4.86 10.83 33.73
C LYS A 276 6.32 10.43 33.73
N ASN A 277 6.73 9.62 32.76
CA ASN A 277 8.13 9.27 32.61
C ASN A 277 8.88 10.46 31.96
N PRO A 278 9.84 11.10 32.65
CA PRO A 278 10.57 12.23 32.09
C PRO A 278 11.58 11.82 31.00
N HIS A 279 12.00 10.56 30.97
CA HIS A 279 13.04 10.06 30.07
C HIS A 279 12.55 9.90 28.62
N ILE A 280 11.24 9.75 28.41
CA ILE A 280 10.69 9.54 27.08
C ILE A 280 10.50 10.81 26.25
N PHE A 281 10.46 11.98 26.88
CA PHE A 281 10.13 13.20 26.15
C PHE A 281 11.18 13.56 25.09
N GLY A 282 10.76 13.58 23.82
CA GLY A 282 11.61 13.94 22.69
C GLY A 282 12.51 12.80 22.23
N MET A 283 12.38 11.60 22.80
CA MET A 283 13.19 10.45 22.42
C MET A 283 12.51 9.60 21.35
N SER A 284 13.29 8.73 20.72
CA SER A 284 12.78 7.76 19.77
C SER A 284 13.38 6.39 20.02
N ILE A 285 12.55 5.37 20.19
CA ILE A 285 12.98 4.01 20.51
C ILE A 285 12.94 3.16 19.22
N PRO A 286 14.05 2.50 18.83
CA PRO A 286 14.05 1.62 17.67
C PRO A 286 13.06 0.47 17.82
N ALA A 287 12.32 0.19 16.74
CA ALA A 287 11.35 -0.88 16.70
C ALA A 287 11.28 -1.51 15.30
N THR A 288 10.90 -2.78 15.24
CA THR A 288 10.77 -3.52 13.97
C THR A 288 9.30 -3.64 13.60
N VAL A 289 8.93 -3.26 12.38
CA VAL A 289 7.55 -3.38 11.88
C VAL A 289 7.13 -4.85 11.78
N LYS A 290 6.00 -5.21 12.39
CA LYS A 290 5.43 -6.57 12.36
C LYS A 290 4.16 -6.64 11.52
N GLU A 291 3.37 -5.58 11.52
CA GLU A 291 2.11 -5.50 10.78
C GLU A 291 1.87 -4.07 10.30
N ARG A 292 1.08 -3.93 9.22
CA ARG A 292 0.71 -2.65 8.62
C ARG A 292 -0.78 -2.64 8.37
N ALA A 293 -1.46 -1.58 8.78
CA ALA A 293 -2.87 -1.38 8.51
C ALA A 293 -3.13 0.12 8.26
N GLY A 294 -3.53 0.46 7.03
CA GLY A 294 -3.68 1.86 6.62
C GLY A 294 -2.38 2.65 6.84
N ASN A 295 -2.47 3.79 7.54
CA ASN A 295 -1.34 4.63 7.90
C ASN A 295 -0.69 4.26 9.26
N CYS A 296 -0.98 3.08 9.80
CA CYS A 296 -0.47 2.64 11.08
C CYS A 296 0.38 1.37 10.94
N VAL A 297 1.26 1.19 11.92
CA VAL A 297 2.11 0.00 12.05
C VAL A 297 1.99 -0.59 13.45
N ARG A 298 2.06 -1.91 13.54
CA ARG A 298 2.41 -2.60 14.80
C ARG A 298 3.88 -2.90 14.78
N VAL A 299 4.51 -2.75 15.94
CA VAL A 299 5.95 -2.88 16.04
C VAL A 299 6.36 -3.79 17.17
N HIS A 300 7.56 -4.32 17.06
CA HIS A 300 8.30 -4.93 18.15
C HIS A 300 9.37 -3.94 18.59
N PHE A 301 9.26 -3.38 19.78
CA PHE A 301 10.31 -2.52 20.30
C PHE A 301 11.57 -3.34 20.53
N ASN A 302 12.73 -2.79 20.16
CA ASN A 302 14.00 -3.49 20.33
C ASN A 302 14.42 -3.62 21.82
N ILE A 303 13.79 -2.86 22.72
CA ILE A 303 13.98 -2.99 24.17
C ILE A 303 13.35 -4.30 24.70
N ASP A 304 12.34 -4.83 24.00
CA ASP A 304 11.69 -6.07 24.39
C ASP A 304 12.46 -7.26 23.82
N PRO A 305 12.90 -8.22 24.66
CA PRO A 305 13.66 -9.38 24.17
C PRO A 305 12.81 -10.29 23.27
N VAL A 306 11.50 -10.34 23.49
CA VAL A 306 10.55 -11.18 22.76
C VAL A 306 9.37 -10.35 22.28
N TYR A 307 8.95 -10.59 21.04
CA TYR A 307 7.72 -10.00 20.52
C TYR A 307 6.50 -10.80 20.99
N GLU A 308 5.64 -10.16 21.79
CA GLU A 308 4.35 -10.72 22.19
C GLU A 308 3.29 -10.40 21.13
N ASN A 309 2.92 -11.43 20.37
CA ASN A 309 1.89 -11.29 19.34
C ASN A 309 0.49 -11.41 19.97
N ALA A 310 -0.17 -10.28 20.20
CA ALA A 310 -1.54 -10.21 20.69
C ALA A 310 -2.47 -9.59 19.63
N PRO A 311 -3.74 -10.03 19.55
CA PRO A 311 -4.68 -9.56 18.54
C PRO A 311 -4.99 -8.06 18.67
N ASN A 312 -4.93 -7.51 19.88
CA ASN A 312 -5.24 -6.11 20.18
C ASN A 312 -3.99 -5.28 20.53
N ASN A 313 -2.83 -5.64 19.97
CA ASN A 313 -1.63 -4.83 20.07
C ASN A 313 -1.85 -3.42 19.48
N LYS A 314 -1.32 -2.40 20.17
CA LYS A 314 -1.40 -1.00 19.74
C LYS A 314 -0.87 -0.79 18.32
N PHE A 315 -1.66 -0.05 17.53
CA PHE A 315 -1.21 0.55 16.28
C PHE A 315 -0.59 1.92 16.54
N PHE A 316 0.63 2.12 16.05
CA PHE A 316 1.29 3.41 16.04
C PHE A 316 1.04 4.09 14.70
N PRO A 317 0.51 5.32 14.68
CA PRO A 317 0.38 6.07 13.44
C PRO A 317 1.79 6.37 12.90
N TYR A 318 1.99 6.15 11.60
CA TYR A 318 3.22 6.49 10.93
C TYR A 318 3.17 7.93 10.45
N ALA A 319 4.16 8.73 10.86
CA ALA A 319 4.27 10.12 10.44
C ALA A 319 4.71 10.17 8.97
N ILE A 320 3.76 10.48 8.09
CA ILE A 320 4.02 10.65 6.67
C ILE A 320 4.68 12.03 6.48
N GLU A 321 5.96 12.04 6.10
CA GLU A 321 6.77 13.26 5.97
C GLU A 321 6.38 14.13 4.75
N SER A 322 5.73 13.55 3.74
CA SER A 322 5.37 14.27 2.51
C SER A 322 4.07 13.75 1.92
N SER A 323 3.25 14.68 1.41
CA SER A 323 2.05 14.36 0.63
C SER A 323 2.34 13.89 -0.80
N PHE A 324 3.60 14.00 -1.25
CA PHE A 324 3.99 13.67 -2.62
C PHE A 324 4.05 12.16 -2.88
N ILE A 325 4.47 11.36 -1.89
CA ILE A 325 4.58 9.90 -2.04
C ILE A 325 4.15 9.21 -0.74
N TYR A 326 3.22 8.27 -0.86
CA TYR A 326 2.80 7.41 0.24
C TYR A 326 3.72 6.19 0.35
N CYS A 327 4.68 6.25 1.28
CA CYS A 327 5.63 5.17 1.56
C CYS A 327 5.45 4.62 2.97
N MET A 328 4.68 3.54 3.10
CA MET A 328 4.64 2.80 4.36
C MET A 328 5.88 1.91 4.49
N PRO A 329 6.55 1.90 5.65
CA PRO A 329 7.67 0.98 5.89
C PRO A 329 7.21 -0.46 5.69
N GLU A 330 8.10 -1.35 5.27
CA GLU A 330 7.77 -2.77 5.05
C GLU A 330 7.80 -3.57 6.35
N VAL A 331 7.08 -4.68 6.38
CA VAL A 331 7.19 -5.64 7.50
C VAL A 331 8.63 -6.14 7.56
N GLY A 332 9.24 -6.09 8.75
CA GLY A 332 10.65 -6.37 8.98
C GLY A 332 11.57 -5.16 8.89
N SER A 333 11.09 -4.01 8.41
CA SER A 333 11.87 -2.76 8.43
C SER A 333 12.01 -2.23 9.85
N GLN A 334 13.14 -1.56 10.13
CA GLN A 334 13.30 -0.79 11.35
C GLN A 334 12.68 0.59 11.19
N VAL A 335 11.87 0.97 12.17
CA VAL A 335 11.34 2.31 12.38
C VAL A 335 11.78 2.79 13.76
N HIS A 336 11.56 4.06 14.05
CA HIS A 336 11.66 4.57 15.42
C HIS A 336 10.28 4.97 15.94
N ILE A 337 9.96 4.63 17.18
CA ILE A 337 8.78 5.13 17.86
C ILE A 337 9.18 6.40 18.61
N TYR A 338 8.76 7.55 18.11
CA TYR A 338 9.03 8.86 18.65
C TYR A 338 7.96 9.27 19.66
N PHE A 339 8.39 9.90 20.75
CA PHE A 339 7.56 10.39 21.83
C PHE A 339 7.58 11.92 21.86
N PRO A 340 6.55 12.60 21.31
CA PRO A 340 6.50 14.06 21.24
C PRO A 340 6.33 14.74 22.61
N GLY A 341 6.03 13.98 23.66
CA GLY A 341 5.78 14.45 25.01
C GLY A 341 6.18 13.39 26.03
N ALA A 342 6.01 13.70 27.31
CA ALA A 342 6.15 12.73 28.41
C ALA A 342 4.93 11.78 28.52
N ASP A 343 3.97 11.89 27.61
CA ASP A 343 2.80 11.03 27.54
C ASP A 343 3.04 9.92 26.52
N GLU A 344 3.18 8.68 26.99
CA GLU A 344 3.44 7.57 26.08
C GLU A 344 2.33 7.39 25.03
N SER A 345 1.06 7.69 25.34
CA SER A 345 -0.08 7.52 24.42
C SER A 345 0.10 8.25 23.08
N GLY A 346 0.79 9.39 23.08
CA GLY A 346 1.06 10.23 21.91
C GLY A 346 2.19 9.75 21.01
N ALA A 347 2.75 8.57 21.25
CA ALA A 347 3.86 8.03 20.47
C ALA A 347 3.47 7.75 19.00
N VAL A 348 4.39 8.06 18.09
CA VAL A 348 4.21 7.94 16.64
C VAL A 348 5.39 7.23 16.01
N ALA A 349 5.15 6.41 14.98
CA ALA A 349 6.22 5.78 14.23
C ALA A 349 6.81 6.79 13.23
N VAL A 350 8.13 6.91 13.20
CA VAL A 350 8.89 7.83 12.34
C VAL A 350 10.11 7.11 11.77
N HIS A 351 10.76 7.74 10.78
CA HIS A 351 12.08 7.37 10.28
C HIS A 351 12.21 5.86 9.97
N ALA A 352 11.74 5.43 8.80
CA ALA A 352 12.07 4.10 8.29
C ALA A 352 13.56 4.04 7.92
N VAL A 353 14.36 3.32 8.71
CA VAL A 353 15.83 3.31 8.56
C VAL A 353 16.28 2.08 7.79
N ARG A 354 17.12 2.31 6.77
CA ARG A 354 17.81 1.24 6.06
C ARG A 354 18.84 0.60 6.99
N MET A 355 18.59 -0.65 7.36
CA MET A 355 19.56 -1.45 8.11
C MET A 355 20.60 -2.01 7.14
N THR A 356 21.88 -1.88 7.46
CA THR A 356 22.94 -2.57 6.73
C THR A 356 22.79 -4.07 6.98
N ALA A 357 22.11 -4.80 6.11
CA ALA A 357 21.96 -6.24 6.25
C ALA A 357 23.33 -6.91 6.09
N THR A 358 23.91 -7.38 7.19
CA THR A 358 24.89 -8.46 7.21
C THR A 358 24.19 -9.80 6.91
N LYS A 359 23.66 -9.97 5.70
CA LYS A 359 23.30 -11.29 5.15
C LYS A 359 23.52 -11.36 3.64
N SER A 360 24.57 -12.11 3.29
CA SER A 360 24.73 -12.95 2.08
C SER A 360 24.58 -12.31 0.69
N GLY A 361 25.74 -12.09 0.05
CA GLY A 361 25.95 -12.63 -1.29
C GLY A 361 25.57 -11.78 -2.50
N GLY A 362 25.46 -10.46 -2.37
CA GLY A 362 25.38 -9.54 -3.51
C GLY A 362 26.43 -8.44 -3.36
N SER A 363 27.18 -8.15 -4.41
CA SER A 363 28.16 -7.06 -4.50
C SER A 363 27.50 -5.68 -4.53
N ASP A 364 26.48 -5.45 -3.70
CA ASP A 364 25.65 -4.26 -3.76
C ASP A 364 26.19 -3.22 -2.78
N LYS A 365 27.24 -2.51 -3.22
CA LYS A 365 27.56 -1.19 -2.69
C LYS A 365 26.41 -0.27 -3.12
N GLY A 366 25.29 -0.37 -2.40
CA GLY A 366 24.02 0.25 -2.79
C GLY A 366 24.18 1.75 -3.02
N TYR A 367 23.46 2.28 -4.02
CA TYR A 367 23.52 3.67 -4.48
C TYR A 367 23.62 4.74 -3.38
N ALA A 368 22.99 4.48 -2.22
CA ALA A 368 22.99 5.35 -1.05
C ALA A 368 24.36 5.57 -0.37
N GLN A 369 25.41 4.81 -0.72
CA GLN A 369 26.77 5.08 -0.25
C GLN A 369 27.52 6.11 -1.09
N ILE A 370 26.99 6.46 -2.27
CA ILE A 370 27.58 7.45 -3.18
C ILE A 370 26.67 8.69 -3.14
N PRO A 371 27.09 9.80 -2.51
CA PRO A 371 26.24 10.98 -2.34
C PRO A 371 25.73 11.59 -3.65
N ASP A 372 26.41 11.37 -4.77
CA ASP A 372 25.98 11.89 -6.07
C ASP A 372 24.82 11.09 -6.68
N ASN A 373 24.64 9.84 -6.26
CA ASN A 373 23.57 9.00 -6.74
C ASN A 373 22.31 9.23 -5.91
N LYS A 374 21.13 9.19 -6.55
CA LYS A 374 19.83 9.09 -5.89
C LYS A 374 19.08 7.92 -6.49
N SER A 375 18.37 7.19 -5.66
CA SER A 375 17.62 6.00 -6.05
C SER A 375 16.30 5.96 -5.29
N PHE A 376 15.21 5.64 -5.96
CA PHE A 376 13.92 5.36 -5.36
C PHE A 376 13.39 4.05 -5.93
N SER A 377 13.17 3.05 -5.10
CA SER A 377 12.76 1.72 -5.53
C SER A 377 11.74 1.08 -4.59
N ASN A 378 11.09 0.02 -5.05
CA ASN A 378 10.13 -0.76 -4.27
C ASN A 378 10.47 -2.26 -4.25
N VAL A 379 9.69 -3.05 -3.49
CA VAL A 379 9.87 -4.51 -3.34
C VAL A 379 9.84 -5.32 -4.64
N ASN A 380 9.24 -4.80 -5.70
CA ASN A 380 9.13 -5.49 -6.98
C ASN A 380 10.37 -5.24 -7.87
N GLY A 381 11.33 -4.44 -7.39
CA GLY A 381 12.53 -4.05 -8.12
C GLY A 381 12.30 -2.90 -9.11
N ALA A 382 11.11 -2.31 -9.16
CA ALA A 382 10.90 -1.09 -9.91
C ALA A 382 11.74 0.03 -9.29
N GLU A 383 12.43 0.80 -10.11
CA GLU A 383 13.49 1.70 -9.63
C GLU A 383 13.61 2.94 -10.52
N LEU A 384 13.76 4.10 -9.89
CA LEU A 384 14.16 5.37 -10.49
C LEU A 384 15.55 5.73 -9.99
N LEU A 385 16.52 5.83 -10.89
CA LEU A 385 17.91 6.16 -10.61
C LEU A 385 18.31 7.52 -11.19
N PHE A 386 18.94 8.35 -10.38
CA PHE A 386 19.66 9.54 -10.80
C PHE A 386 21.14 9.32 -10.51
N MET A 387 21.94 9.19 -11.55
CA MET A 387 23.37 8.88 -11.47
C MET A 387 24.14 9.99 -12.18
N GLN A 388 25.45 10.10 -11.93
CA GLN A 388 26.30 11.08 -12.66
C GLN A 388 26.22 10.91 -14.20
N GLY A 389 25.96 9.70 -14.68
CA GLY A 389 25.86 9.38 -16.10
C GLY A 389 24.50 9.67 -16.74
N GLY A 390 23.44 9.88 -15.95
CA GLY A 390 22.08 9.98 -16.50
C GLY A 390 20.96 9.62 -15.51
N ILE A 391 19.76 9.48 -16.06
CA ILE A 391 18.54 9.07 -15.36
C ILE A 391 18.03 7.78 -15.98
N ASP A 392 17.78 6.78 -15.13
CA ASP A 392 17.21 5.50 -15.55
C ASP A 392 15.92 5.21 -14.78
N LEU A 393 14.94 4.63 -15.48
CA LEU A 393 13.70 4.12 -14.91
C LEU A 393 13.51 2.66 -15.33
N TYR A 394 13.36 1.78 -14.34
CA TYR A 394 13.16 0.33 -14.53
C TYR A 394 11.80 -0.10 -13.97
N SER A 395 11.11 -1.01 -14.69
CA SER A 395 9.81 -1.55 -14.25
C SER A 395 9.89 -2.60 -13.15
N ASP A 396 11.02 -3.29 -13.03
CA ASP A 396 11.23 -4.45 -12.19
C ASP A 396 12.73 -4.79 -12.06
N THR A 397 13.02 -5.84 -11.31
CA THR A 397 14.37 -6.38 -11.11
C THR A 397 15.05 -6.89 -12.39
N ASP A 398 14.27 -7.34 -13.39
CA ASP A 398 14.81 -7.91 -14.63
C ASP A 398 15.29 -6.80 -15.59
N LYS A 399 14.85 -5.55 -15.36
CA LYS A 399 15.26 -4.35 -16.11
C LYS A 399 14.99 -4.45 -17.62
N ALA A 400 14.07 -5.33 -18.01
CA ALA A 400 13.76 -5.61 -19.42
C ALA A 400 12.94 -4.50 -20.08
N SER A 401 12.13 -3.78 -19.30
CA SER A 401 11.46 -2.56 -19.75
C SER A 401 12.04 -1.36 -19.02
N CYS A 402 12.61 -0.42 -19.77
CA CYS A 402 13.28 0.74 -19.18
C CYS A 402 13.20 2.01 -20.05
N ILE A 403 13.39 3.14 -19.38
CA ILE A 403 13.63 4.44 -20.01
C ILE A 403 14.95 4.95 -19.45
N MET A 404 15.88 5.31 -20.33
CA MET A 404 17.21 5.79 -19.96
C MET A 404 17.51 7.09 -20.69
N MET A 405 18.14 8.04 -20.00
CA MET A 405 18.61 9.29 -20.57
C MET A 405 20.02 9.58 -20.07
N ASP A 406 20.97 9.75 -20.98
CA ASP A 406 22.35 10.06 -20.62
C ASP A 406 22.67 11.56 -20.66
N THR A 407 23.82 11.94 -20.11
CA THR A 407 24.29 13.33 -20.10
C THR A 407 24.82 13.83 -21.44
N GLN A 408 24.91 12.97 -22.46
CA GLN A 408 25.26 13.35 -23.84
C GLN A 408 24.03 13.74 -24.66
N GLY A 409 22.83 13.59 -24.09
CA GLY A 409 21.56 13.92 -24.74
C GLY A 409 20.92 12.73 -25.46
N ASN A 410 21.42 11.51 -25.28
CA ASN A 410 20.76 10.32 -25.81
C ASN A 410 19.65 9.86 -24.86
N ALA A 411 18.53 9.43 -25.43
CA ALA A 411 17.45 8.79 -24.71
C ALA A 411 17.09 7.45 -25.37
N ALA A 412 16.86 6.42 -24.55
CA ALA A 412 16.48 5.09 -24.99
C ALA A 412 15.22 4.63 -24.26
N ILE A 413 14.27 4.07 -25.00
CA ILE A 413 13.09 3.38 -24.47
C ILE A 413 13.19 1.93 -24.93
N THR A 414 13.25 0.99 -23.98
CA THR A 414 13.35 -0.45 -24.25
C THR A 414 12.14 -1.15 -23.68
N GLY A 415 11.55 -2.07 -24.45
CA GLY A 415 10.41 -2.89 -24.06
C GLY A 415 10.04 -3.87 -25.16
N ARG A 416 9.14 -4.80 -24.87
CA ARG A 416 8.70 -5.82 -25.85
C ARG A 416 7.89 -5.23 -27.00
N ASP A 417 6.86 -4.45 -26.65
CA ASP A 417 6.01 -3.71 -27.58
C ASP A 417 5.96 -2.25 -27.10
N ILE A 418 6.27 -1.27 -27.96
CA ILE A 418 6.23 0.16 -27.64
C ILE A 418 5.14 0.82 -28.48
N GLU A 419 4.10 1.33 -27.84
CA GLU A 419 2.95 1.98 -28.48
C GLU A 419 2.85 3.46 -28.07
N MET A 420 2.82 4.37 -29.04
CA MET A 420 2.68 5.82 -28.81
C MET A 420 1.30 6.29 -29.29
N LYS A 421 0.49 6.85 -28.38
CA LYS A 421 -0.87 7.35 -28.69
C LYS A 421 -0.99 8.83 -28.34
N THR A 422 -1.46 9.64 -29.30
CA THR A 422 -1.69 11.08 -29.13
C THR A 422 -3.16 11.41 -29.39
N GLN A 423 -3.73 12.40 -28.67
CA GLN A 423 -5.08 12.93 -28.98
C GLN A 423 -5.05 13.97 -30.11
N GLY A 424 -3.89 14.61 -30.32
CA GLY A 424 -3.60 15.47 -31.46
C GLY A 424 -2.46 14.87 -32.28
N ASN A 425 -1.50 15.68 -32.67
CA ASN A 425 -0.39 15.28 -33.54
C ASN A 425 0.80 14.72 -32.74
N LEU A 426 1.53 13.77 -33.34
CA LEU A 426 2.87 13.36 -32.92
C LEU A 426 3.89 13.97 -33.87
N SER A 427 4.63 14.98 -33.42
CA SER A 427 5.68 15.64 -34.18
C SER A 427 7.05 15.08 -33.81
N ILE A 428 7.89 14.76 -34.81
CA ILE A 428 9.26 14.27 -34.60
C ILE A 428 10.19 15.09 -35.48
N GLY A 429 11.12 15.81 -34.85
CA GLY A 429 12.12 16.64 -35.55
C GLY A 429 11.64 18.01 -36.03
N GLU A 430 10.45 18.44 -35.59
CA GLU A 430 10.01 19.83 -35.80
C GLU A 430 10.81 20.79 -34.90
N PRO A 431 11.05 22.04 -35.33
CA PRO A 431 11.79 23.01 -34.55
C PRO A 431 11.03 23.48 -33.30
N ASP A 432 11.75 23.64 -32.18
CA ASP A 432 11.19 24.01 -30.87
C ASP A 432 10.62 25.44 -30.78
N SER A 433 10.81 26.29 -31.80
CA SER A 433 10.34 27.69 -31.81
C SER A 433 10.10 28.23 -33.23
N GLU A 434 9.29 29.29 -33.35
CA GLU A 434 9.10 30.02 -34.61
C GLU A 434 10.45 30.54 -35.13
N GLY A 435 10.99 29.86 -36.16
CA GLY A 435 12.29 30.16 -36.77
C GLY A 435 13.44 29.23 -36.36
N GLY A 436 13.18 28.15 -35.61
CA GLY A 436 14.18 27.11 -35.35
C GLY A 436 14.46 26.24 -36.58
N GLU A 437 15.65 25.64 -36.63
CA GLU A 437 16.00 24.66 -37.67
C GLU A 437 15.37 23.31 -37.31
N PRO A 438 14.68 22.64 -38.25
CA PRO A 438 14.20 21.28 -38.05
C PRO A 438 15.38 20.33 -37.80
N ALA A 439 15.12 19.21 -37.11
CA ALA A 439 16.15 18.21 -36.88
C ALA A 439 16.71 17.71 -38.22
N GLY A 440 18.04 17.83 -38.41
CA GLY A 440 18.69 17.57 -39.70
C GLY A 440 18.49 16.16 -40.27
N GLN A 441 18.08 15.19 -39.44
CA GLN A 441 17.63 13.87 -39.88
C GLN A 441 16.76 13.20 -38.80
N ALA A 442 15.54 12.78 -39.14
CA ALA A 442 14.75 11.83 -38.37
C ALA A 442 14.79 10.47 -39.08
N ALA A 443 15.51 9.49 -38.53
CA ALA A 443 15.68 8.16 -39.12
C ALA A 443 15.06 7.09 -38.22
N PHE A 444 14.13 6.31 -38.78
CA PHE A 444 13.57 5.13 -38.13
C PHE A 444 14.29 3.89 -38.68
N VAL A 445 15.05 3.21 -37.83
CA VAL A 445 15.80 2.00 -38.21
C VAL A 445 15.18 0.81 -37.49
N SER A 446 14.42 -0.02 -38.22
CA SER A 446 13.75 -1.21 -37.68
C SER A 446 13.62 -2.29 -38.75
N GLY A 447 13.55 -3.55 -38.34
CA GLY A 447 13.26 -4.69 -39.25
C GLY A 447 11.87 -4.61 -39.90
N ALA A 448 10.92 -3.90 -39.28
CA ALA A 448 9.63 -3.53 -39.85
C ALA A 448 9.11 -2.24 -39.19
N ILE A 449 8.56 -1.32 -39.98
CA ILE A 449 7.87 -0.11 -39.50
C ILE A 449 6.47 -0.15 -40.12
N THR A 450 5.43 -0.14 -39.29
CA THR A 450 4.03 -0.15 -39.75
C THR A 450 3.31 1.07 -39.20
N PHE A 451 2.88 1.97 -40.08
CA PHE A 451 1.99 3.08 -39.75
C PHE A 451 0.55 2.64 -40.03
N ARG A 452 -0.26 2.43 -38.98
CA ARG A 452 -1.68 2.13 -39.11
C ARG A 452 -2.48 3.32 -38.61
N ILE A 453 -3.16 4.00 -39.51
CA ILE A 453 -3.93 5.19 -39.19
C ILE A 453 -5.43 4.88 -39.33
N GLY A 454 -6.27 5.46 -38.47
CA GLY A 454 -7.60 4.97 -38.07
C GLY A 454 -8.67 4.89 -39.17
N GLU A 455 -9.85 4.38 -38.81
CA GLU A 455 -10.96 4.05 -39.74
C GLU A 455 -11.60 5.26 -40.43
N ASP A 456 -11.43 6.48 -39.90
CA ASP A 456 -11.99 7.70 -40.46
C ASP A 456 -10.89 8.73 -40.74
N GLY A 457 -10.46 8.79 -42.00
CA GLY A 457 -9.69 9.91 -42.54
C GLY A 457 -8.29 10.04 -41.94
N SER A 458 -7.31 9.43 -42.59
CA SER A 458 -5.92 9.57 -42.19
C SER A 458 -5.02 9.61 -43.41
N GLU A 459 -4.56 10.81 -43.73
CA GLU A 459 -3.67 11.08 -44.86
C GLU A 459 -2.22 11.08 -44.36
N ILE A 460 -1.33 10.38 -45.06
CA ILE A 460 0.12 10.65 -44.96
C ILE A 460 0.41 11.73 -46.00
N SER A 461 0.43 12.99 -45.58
CA SER A 461 0.75 14.11 -46.47
C SER A 461 2.26 14.33 -46.48
N LEU A 462 2.91 14.02 -47.61
CA LEU A 462 4.34 14.26 -47.84
C LEU A 462 4.47 15.57 -48.63
N THR A 463 4.70 16.68 -47.92
CA THR A 463 4.58 18.04 -48.48
C THR A 463 5.79 18.50 -49.29
N GLU A 464 6.98 17.97 -49.02
CA GLU A 464 8.22 18.29 -49.75
C GLU A 464 8.97 16.99 -50.09
N GLU A 465 9.33 16.82 -51.36
CA GLU A 465 9.96 15.66 -52.03
C GLU A 465 10.39 14.47 -51.11
N ALA A 466 9.56 13.42 -51.01
CA ALA A 466 9.91 12.21 -50.27
C ALA A 466 10.79 11.26 -51.10
N ARG A 467 12.03 11.04 -50.65
CA ARG A 467 12.97 10.07 -51.28
C ARG A 467 12.95 8.75 -50.54
N ILE A 468 12.23 7.77 -51.09
CA ILE A 468 12.23 6.38 -50.59
C ILE A 468 13.36 5.63 -51.29
N CYS A 469 14.41 5.26 -50.56
CA CYS A 469 15.54 4.48 -51.07
C CYS A 469 15.47 3.05 -50.54
N ALA A 470 15.12 2.08 -51.38
CA ALA A 470 15.11 0.66 -51.04
C ALA A 470 15.59 -0.20 -52.22
N ALA A 471 16.12 -1.39 -51.92
CA ALA A 471 16.52 -2.36 -52.95
C ALA A 471 15.35 -2.83 -53.83
N PHE A 472 14.12 -2.79 -53.29
CA PHE A 472 12.88 -3.01 -54.02
C PHE A 472 11.79 -2.12 -53.41
N ILE A 473 11.05 -1.39 -54.26
CA ILE A 473 9.92 -0.55 -53.87
C ILE A 473 8.68 -1.11 -54.58
N LYS A 474 7.66 -1.53 -53.83
CA LYS A 474 6.34 -1.87 -54.36
C LYS A 474 5.37 -0.77 -54.00
N LEU A 475 4.97 0.04 -54.99
CA LEU A 475 3.97 1.09 -54.83
C LEU A 475 2.63 0.58 -55.38
N GLU A 476 1.67 0.29 -54.50
CA GLU A 476 0.27 0.04 -54.87
C GLU A 476 -0.57 1.20 -54.35
N ALA A 477 -0.84 2.18 -55.21
CA ALA A 477 -1.73 3.30 -54.94
C ALA A 477 -2.93 3.22 -55.89
N SER A 478 -4.15 3.32 -55.36
CA SER A 478 -5.36 3.44 -56.18
C SER A 478 -5.93 4.84 -56.02
N ASP A 479 -5.97 5.62 -57.10
CA ASP A 479 -6.63 6.92 -57.12
C ASP A 479 -8.14 6.75 -56.88
N ARG A 480 -8.67 7.45 -55.88
CA ARG A 480 -10.10 7.47 -55.53
C ARG A 480 -10.68 8.87 -55.61
N THR A 481 -10.02 9.81 -56.28
CA THR A 481 -10.66 11.09 -56.59
C THR A 481 -11.95 10.83 -57.39
N PRO A 482 -13.10 11.40 -56.98
CA PRO A 482 -14.30 11.34 -57.81
C PRO A 482 -14.00 12.05 -59.12
N ALA A 483 -14.08 11.33 -60.24
CA ALA A 483 -13.97 11.94 -61.56
C ALA A 483 -15.05 13.03 -61.72
N SER A 484 -14.66 14.20 -62.24
CA SER A 484 -15.59 15.24 -62.66
C SER A 484 -16.61 14.66 -63.64
N SER A 485 -17.89 14.69 -63.27
CA SER A 485 -18.97 14.08 -64.05
C SER A 485 -19.13 14.79 -65.41
N PRO A 486 -18.91 14.11 -66.56
CA PRO A 486 -19.24 14.68 -67.86
C PRO A 486 -20.77 14.80 -68.01
N SER A 487 -21.22 15.78 -68.77
CA SER A 487 -22.65 16.03 -68.97
C SER A 487 -23.30 14.90 -69.79
N ALA A 488 -24.58 14.61 -69.56
CA ALA A 488 -25.32 13.57 -70.30
C ALA A 488 -25.30 13.79 -71.83
N LYS A 489 -25.07 15.04 -72.28
CA LYS A 489 -24.96 15.41 -73.69
C LYS A 489 -23.63 14.94 -74.31
N GLU A 490 -22.52 15.04 -73.58
CA GLU A 490 -21.20 14.60 -74.06
C GLU A 490 -21.13 13.08 -74.22
N VAL A 491 -21.81 12.33 -73.33
CA VAL A 491 -21.93 10.87 -73.44
C VAL A 491 -22.80 10.48 -74.64
N ALA A 492 -23.91 11.17 -74.89
CA ALA A 492 -24.78 10.89 -76.03
C ALA A 492 -24.09 11.18 -77.39
N ASP A 493 -23.35 12.29 -77.47
CA ASP A 493 -22.63 12.69 -78.68
C ASP A 493 -21.44 11.75 -78.97
N GLN A 494 -20.75 11.23 -77.95
CA GLN A 494 -19.68 10.24 -78.14
C GLN A 494 -20.19 8.85 -78.57
N VAL A 495 -21.32 8.40 -78.01
CA VAL A 495 -21.82 7.04 -78.27
C VAL A 495 -22.50 6.91 -79.64
N THR A 496 -23.03 8.01 -80.20
CA THR A 496 -23.74 8.00 -81.49
C THR A 496 -22.88 8.47 -82.68
N ALA A 497 -21.62 8.85 -82.43
CA ALA A 497 -20.67 9.22 -83.47
C ALA A 497 -20.27 7.99 -84.31
N GLY A 498 -20.71 7.94 -85.57
CA GLY A 498 -20.38 6.88 -86.54
C GLY A 498 -21.52 5.91 -86.88
N ASP A 499 -22.66 5.99 -86.18
CA ASP A 499 -23.81 5.11 -86.43
C ASP A 499 -24.46 5.30 -87.80
N LYS A 500 -24.31 6.47 -88.41
CA LYS A 500 -24.82 6.76 -89.76
C LYS A 500 -23.97 6.05 -90.82
N ASP A 501 -22.65 6.18 -90.72
CA ASP A 501 -21.70 5.59 -91.68
C ASP A 501 -21.73 4.06 -91.61
N ALA A 502 -21.88 3.48 -90.41
CA ALA A 502 -22.06 2.04 -90.23
C ALA A 502 -23.36 1.53 -90.89
N ARG A 503 -24.47 2.26 -90.76
CA ARG A 503 -25.75 1.90 -91.39
C ARG A 503 -25.71 2.00 -92.92
N ASP A 504 -25.08 3.04 -93.46
CA ASP A 504 -24.96 3.24 -94.90
C ASP A 504 -24.05 2.17 -95.54
N SER A 505 -22.97 1.77 -94.86
CA SER A 505 -22.08 0.69 -95.29
C SER A 505 -22.79 -0.68 -95.35
N ILE A 506 -23.53 -1.05 -94.30
CA ILE A 506 -24.25 -2.33 -94.23
C ILE A 506 -25.34 -2.43 -95.32
N ASN A 507 -26.08 -1.34 -95.55
CA ASN A 507 -27.14 -1.31 -96.57
C ASN A 507 -26.57 -1.36 -98.00
N GLY A 508 -25.40 -0.74 -98.23
CA GLY A 508 -24.69 -0.81 -99.50
C GLY A 508 -24.24 -2.23 -99.83
N GLU A 509 -23.65 -2.94 -98.86
CA GLU A 509 -23.14 -4.30 -99.06
C GLU A 509 -24.27 -5.31 -99.29
N ALA A 510 -25.39 -5.18 -98.59
CA ALA A 510 -26.57 -6.02 -98.80
C ALA A 510 -27.19 -5.82 -100.20
N SER A 511 -27.24 -4.58 -100.69
CA SER A 511 -27.75 -4.25 -102.03
C SER A 511 -26.90 -4.86 -103.14
N ALA A 512 -25.58 -4.82 -103.01
CA ALA A 512 -24.66 -5.43 -103.97
C ALA A 512 -24.86 -6.95 -104.09
N LYS A 513 -24.98 -7.64 -102.94
CA LYS A 513 -25.21 -9.10 -102.91
C LYS A 513 -26.55 -9.52 -103.50
N LEU A 514 -27.59 -8.69 -103.39
CA LEU A 514 -28.90 -8.96 -104.01
C LEU A 514 -28.86 -8.79 -105.54
N VAL A 515 -28.12 -7.81 -106.06
CA VAL A 515 -27.93 -7.62 -107.51
C VAL A 515 -27.17 -8.79 -108.12
N GLU A 516 -26.05 -9.20 -107.51
CA GLU A 516 -25.25 -10.35 -107.96
C GLU A 516 -26.09 -11.64 -108.00
N LYS A 517 -26.97 -11.82 -107.02
CA LYS A 517 -27.86 -12.97 -106.95
C LYS A 517 -28.94 -12.97 -108.03
N TYR A 518 -29.50 -11.81 -108.36
CA TYR A 518 -30.43 -11.67 -109.47
C TYR A 518 -29.76 -12.01 -110.82
N GLU A 519 -28.53 -11.53 -111.04
CA GLU A 519 -27.76 -11.85 -112.24
C GLU A 519 -27.41 -13.34 -112.33
N THR A 520 -27.02 -13.95 -111.21
CA THR A 520 -26.75 -15.39 -111.11
C THR A 520 -27.99 -16.20 -111.46
N GLY A 521 -29.15 -15.86 -110.89
CA GLY A 521 -30.42 -16.52 -111.20
C GLY A 521 -30.83 -16.36 -112.67
N ARG A 522 -30.67 -15.17 -113.25
CA ARG A 522 -30.94 -14.91 -114.67
C ARG A 522 -30.05 -15.76 -115.59
N SER A 523 -28.76 -15.86 -115.25
CA SER A 523 -27.80 -16.67 -116.00
C SER A 523 -28.16 -18.15 -115.96
N GLN A 524 -28.53 -18.69 -114.79
CA GLN A 524 -28.94 -20.09 -114.62
C GLN A 524 -30.21 -20.44 -115.42
N ILE A 525 -31.23 -19.58 -115.41
CA ILE A 525 -32.44 -19.74 -116.24
C ILE A 525 -32.06 -19.79 -117.73
N LEU A 526 -31.25 -18.85 -118.19
CA LEU A 526 -30.85 -18.78 -119.59
C LEU A 526 -30.06 -20.03 -119.99
N HIS A 527 -29.06 -20.44 -119.20
CA HIS A 527 -28.24 -21.63 -119.46
C HIS A 527 -29.08 -22.92 -119.52
N GLY A 528 -30.07 -23.07 -118.63
CA GLY A 528 -30.97 -24.22 -118.64
C GLY A 528 -31.87 -24.24 -119.87
N ILE A 529 -32.36 -23.08 -120.33
CA ILE A 529 -33.14 -22.96 -121.58
C ILE A 529 -32.27 -23.34 -122.80
N THR A 530 -31.02 -22.89 -122.86
CA THR A 530 -30.11 -23.23 -123.97
C THR A 530 -29.84 -24.73 -124.06
N LYS A 531 -29.74 -25.42 -122.91
CA LYS A 531 -29.58 -26.89 -122.87
C LYS A 531 -30.83 -27.63 -123.38
N ILE A 532 -32.03 -27.10 -123.14
CA ILE A 532 -33.30 -27.70 -123.62
C ILE A 532 -33.50 -27.43 -125.12
N ALA A 533 -33.15 -26.24 -125.60
CA ALA A 533 -33.30 -25.84 -127.01
C ALA A 533 -32.37 -26.61 -127.98
N ALA A 534 -31.26 -27.17 -127.49
CA ALA A 534 -30.37 -28.01 -128.30
C ALA A 534 -30.94 -29.42 -128.61
N THR A 535 -32.06 -29.82 -127.99
CA THR A 535 -32.61 -31.18 -128.12
C THR A 535 -34.06 -31.23 -128.62
N VAL A 536 -34.82 -30.13 -128.59
CA VAL A 536 -36.18 -30.05 -129.14
C VAL A 536 -36.41 -28.66 -129.74
N GLY A 537 -36.86 -28.63 -131.00
CA GLY A 537 -37.01 -27.42 -131.80
C GLY A 537 -38.01 -26.40 -131.23
N THR A 538 -37.54 -25.15 -131.17
CA THR A 538 -38.33 -23.91 -131.10
C THR A 538 -39.21 -23.72 -129.85
N VAL A 539 -38.60 -23.19 -128.78
CA VAL A 539 -39.30 -22.53 -127.66
C VAL A 539 -39.16 -21.01 -127.83
N VAL A 540 -40.28 -20.30 -127.98
CA VAL A 540 -40.35 -18.84 -128.00
C VAL A 540 -40.57 -18.34 -126.56
N VAL A 541 -39.56 -17.72 -125.97
CA VAL A 541 -39.68 -17.00 -124.68
C VAL A 541 -39.55 -15.50 -124.95
N ILE A 542 -40.62 -14.75 -124.69
CA ILE A 542 -40.61 -13.28 -124.66
C ILE A 542 -40.46 -12.89 -123.18
N CYS A 543 -39.24 -12.52 -122.76
CA CYS A 543 -39.00 -11.88 -121.48
C CYS A 543 -38.96 -10.36 -121.67
N ALA A 544 -40.07 -9.67 -121.37
CA ALA A 544 -40.07 -8.22 -121.18
C ALA A 544 -39.52 -7.92 -119.77
N VAL A 545 -38.33 -7.33 -119.70
CA VAL A 545 -37.68 -6.89 -118.46
C VAL A 545 -37.88 -5.38 -118.32
N THR A 546 -38.60 -4.95 -117.29
CA THR A 546 -38.50 -3.59 -116.74
C THR A 546 -37.95 -3.71 -115.32
N VAL A 547 -36.65 -3.45 -115.18
CA VAL A 547 -35.99 -3.16 -113.91
C VAL A 547 -36.15 -1.66 -113.69
N ALA A 548 -36.85 -1.27 -112.63
CA ALA A 548 -36.75 0.09 -112.12
C ALA A 548 -36.92 0.06 -110.60
N THR A 549 -35.77 0.29 -109.97
CA THR A 549 -35.55 0.80 -108.62
C THR A 549 -36.73 1.60 -108.03
N GLY A 550 -37.26 1.12 -106.91
CA GLY A 550 -37.93 1.93 -105.87
C GLY A 550 -39.25 2.60 -106.21
N GLY A 551 -40.35 2.11 -105.61
CA GLY A 551 -41.58 2.90 -105.39
C GLY A 551 -42.87 2.26 -105.90
N ALA A 552 -43.85 2.18 -105.01
CA ALA A 552 -45.23 1.70 -105.14
C ALA A 552 -45.90 1.78 -106.54
N ALA A 553 -46.35 0.62 -107.06
CA ALA A 553 -47.68 0.43 -107.69
C ALA A 553 -47.88 -1.01 -108.24
N ALA A 554 -49.03 -1.59 -107.87
CA ALA A 554 -49.93 -2.53 -108.59
C ALA A 554 -49.39 -3.80 -109.30
N LEU A 555 -49.79 -4.95 -108.71
CA LEU A 555 -50.44 -6.15 -109.30
C LEU A 555 -50.18 -6.50 -110.79
N ALA A 556 -49.55 -7.66 -111.02
CA ALA A 556 -50.08 -8.73 -111.90
C ALA A 556 -49.18 -9.98 -111.81
N ALA A 557 -49.75 -11.11 -111.37
CA ALA A 557 -49.12 -12.42 -111.44
C ALA A 557 -49.33 -13.04 -112.83
N PRO A 558 -48.31 -13.60 -113.48
CA PRO A 558 -48.51 -14.57 -114.56
C PRO A 558 -48.28 -15.99 -114.06
N ALA A 559 -49.31 -16.80 -114.22
CA ALA A 559 -49.31 -18.23 -113.98
C ALA A 559 -48.45 -18.98 -115.03
N VAL A 560 -47.67 -19.96 -114.58
CA VAL A 560 -47.06 -21.00 -115.43
C VAL A 560 -47.99 -22.21 -115.38
N LEU A 561 -48.75 -22.45 -116.45
CA LEU A 561 -49.53 -23.67 -116.64
C LEU A 561 -48.76 -24.60 -117.60
N GLY A 562 -48.40 -25.77 -117.10
CA GLY A 562 -47.56 -26.75 -117.80
C GLY A 562 -48.34 -27.78 -118.63
N THR A 563 -47.59 -28.67 -119.27
CA THR A 563 -47.71 -30.15 -119.35
C THR A 563 -46.84 -30.66 -120.52
N ILE A 564 -45.66 -31.23 -120.24
CA ILE A 564 -45.26 -32.67 -120.15
C ILE A 564 -45.30 -33.44 -121.48
N GLY A 565 -44.16 -34.03 -121.85
CA GLY A 565 -44.10 -35.09 -122.88
C GLY A 565 -42.72 -35.68 -123.22
N LEU A 566 -42.13 -36.45 -122.29
CA LEU A 566 -41.21 -37.60 -122.47
C LEU A 566 -39.78 -37.41 -123.05
N GLY A 567 -38.79 -37.83 -122.24
CA GLY A 567 -37.38 -38.06 -122.60
C GLY A 567 -36.46 -38.03 -121.38
N ALA A 568 -36.42 -39.11 -120.59
CA ALA A 568 -35.79 -39.19 -119.28
C ALA A 568 -34.25 -39.36 -119.36
N GLY A 569 -33.51 -38.34 -118.92
CA GLY A 569 -32.05 -38.42 -118.70
C GLY A 569 -31.32 -37.09 -118.83
N VAL A 570 -31.62 -36.32 -119.88
CA VAL A 570 -30.94 -35.02 -120.17
C VAL A 570 -31.81 -33.81 -119.76
N THR A 571 -33.11 -34.01 -119.53
CA THR A 571 -34.09 -32.98 -119.15
C THR A 571 -34.05 -32.60 -117.65
N ALA A 572 -33.60 -33.48 -116.77
CA ALA A 572 -33.61 -33.24 -115.32
C ALA A 572 -32.61 -32.15 -114.89
N PHE A 573 -31.36 -32.20 -115.39
CA PHE A 573 -30.33 -31.20 -115.05
C PHE A 573 -30.68 -29.80 -115.53
N ALA A 574 -31.24 -29.68 -116.73
CA ALA A 574 -31.65 -28.39 -117.26
C ALA A 574 -32.88 -27.82 -116.51
N ALA A 575 -33.84 -28.67 -116.12
CA ALA A 575 -34.95 -28.26 -115.28
C ALA A 575 -34.49 -27.81 -113.87
N SER A 576 -33.43 -28.42 -113.33
CA SER A 576 -32.85 -28.04 -112.03
C SER A 576 -32.13 -26.71 -112.06
N ASP A 577 -31.34 -26.44 -113.10
CA ASP A 577 -30.69 -25.14 -113.31
C ASP A 577 -31.75 -24.02 -113.46
N ILE A 578 -32.86 -24.27 -114.16
CA ILE A 578 -33.98 -23.31 -114.27
C ILE A 578 -34.67 -23.12 -112.92
N GLY A 579 -34.93 -24.20 -112.18
CA GLY A 579 -35.55 -24.15 -110.85
C GLY A 579 -34.72 -23.35 -109.84
N GLU A 580 -33.41 -23.60 -109.78
CA GLU A 580 -32.48 -22.85 -108.93
C GLU A 580 -32.40 -21.37 -109.35
N GLY A 581 -32.41 -21.10 -110.66
CA GLY A 581 -32.39 -19.74 -111.17
C GLY A 581 -33.65 -18.94 -110.83
N ILE A 582 -34.85 -19.55 -110.90
CA ILE A 582 -36.11 -18.92 -110.49
C ILE A 582 -36.11 -18.64 -108.99
N ASP A 583 -35.64 -19.58 -108.18
CA ASP A 583 -35.57 -19.40 -106.73
C ASP A 583 -34.56 -18.30 -106.34
N ASN A 584 -33.42 -18.21 -107.03
CA ASN A 584 -32.46 -17.11 -106.84
C ASN A 584 -33.03 -15.73 -107.19
N VAL A 585 -33.80 -15.61 -108.28
CA VAL A 585 -34.49 -14.36 -108.66
C VAL A 585 -35.55 -13.98 -107.64
N LYS A 586 -36.33 -14.94 -107.15
CA LYS A 586 -37.33 -14.70 -106.12
C LYS A 586 -36.69 -14.24 -104.81
N LYS A 587 -35.62 -14.91 -104.38
CA LYS A 587 -34.88 -14.57 -103.16
C LYS A 587 -34.21 -13.20 -103.24
N SER A 588 -33.70 -12.79 -104.41
CA SER A 588 -33.15 -11.43 -104.58
C SER A 588 -34.20 -10.33 -104.44
N GLN A 589 -35.47 -10.61 -104.77
CA GLN A 589 -36.57 -9.64 -104.62
C GLN A 589 -37.09 -9.54 -103.18
N THR A 590 -36.89 -10.59 -102.36
CA THR A 590 -37.35 -10.63 -100.96
C THR A 590 -36.26 -10.26 -99.95
N GLY A 591 -35.05 -9.90 -100.40
CA GLY A 591 -33.93 -9.59 -99.52
C GLY A 591 -33.24 -10.82 -98.88
N ASP A 592 -33.54 -12.03 -99.38
CA ASP A 592 -32.97 -13.27 -98.85
C ASP A 592 -31.65 -13.57 -99.58
N LEU A 593 -30.55 -13.66 -98.84
CA LEU A 593 -29.21 -13.95 -99.36
C LEU A 593 -28.86 -15.46 -99.40
N ASN A 594 -29.71 -16.35 -98.88
CA ASN A 594 -29.47 -17.80 -98.88
C ASN A 594 -29.47 -18.43 -100.27
N ARG A 595 -28.56 -19.36 -100.56
CA ARG A 595 -28.46 -20.01 -101.89
C ARG A 595 -29.81 -20.54 -102.42
N GLY A 596 -30.05 -20.40 -103.72
CA GLY A 596 -31.26 -20.92 -104.40
C GLY A 596 -31.35 -22.44 -104.31
N HIS A 597 -32.56 -22.96 -104.17
CA HIS A 597 -32.84 -24.40 -104.06
C HIS A 597 -32.68 -25.09 -105.41
N ASN A 598 -31.88 -26.16 -105.46
CA ASN A 598 -31.66 -26.97 -106.65
C ASN A 598 -32.08 -28.40 -106.35
N PHE A 599 -33.19 -28.88 -106.92
CA PHE A 599 -33.77 -30.18 -106.56
C PHE A 599 -32.91 -31.41 -106.91
N ILE A 600 -31.80 -31.24 -107.64
CA ILE A 600 -30.81 -32.29 -107.88
C ILE A 600 -29.70 -32.24 -106.82
N ARG A 601 -29.32 -31.05 -106.36
CA ARG A 601 -28.26 -30.85 -105.36
C ARG A 601 -28.77 -30.99 -103.93
N ASP A 602 -29.94 -30.41 -103.67
CA ASP A 602 -30.65 -30.31 -102.40
C ASP A 602 -31.85 -31.27 -102.41
#